data_AF-A0A3C1WF12-F1
#
_entry.id   AF-A0A3C1WF12-F1
#
_cell.length_a   1.000
_cell.length_b   1.000
_cell.length_c   1.000
_cell.angle_alpha   90.00
_cell.angle_beta   90.00
_cell.angle_gamma   90.00
#
_symmetry.space_group_name_H-M   'P 1'
#
loop_
_entity.id
_entity.type
_entity.pdbx_description
1 polymer ?
#
loop_
_entity_poly.entity_id
_entity_poly.type
_entity_poly.pdbx_seq_one_letter_code
_entity_poly.pdbx_strand_id
1 'polypeptide(L)'
;MGRLNIPVEARRSIPSLLEGFFGYLRETGRFPAAGSWEICVEVVGPRFRDSIREDGSVKGETFRKNYSETGRNDPCICGSGKKFKKCCGPLIGL
;
A
#
# COMPACT_ATOMS: atom_id res chain seq x y z
N MET A 1 2.32 6.54 -16.88
CA MET A 1 3.27 6.70 -15.77
C MET A 1 4.45 5.78 -16.02
N GLY A 2 5.66 6.32 -16.15
CA GLY A 2 6.84 5.49 -16.36
C GLY A 2 7.11 4.64 -15.12
N ARG A 3 7.43 3.35 -15.30
CA ARG A 3 7.93 2.53 -14.19
C ARG A 3 9.30 3.08 -13.79
N LEU A 4 9.45 3.43 -12.52
CA LEU A 4 10.75 3.78 -11.97
C LEU A 4 11.64 2.53 -11.97
N ASN A 5 12.80 2.62 -12.62
CA ASN A 5 13.80 1.56 -12.61
C ASN A 5 14.70 1.73 -11.37
N ILE A 6 14.31 1.12 -10.26
CA ILE A 6 15.01 1.24 -8.98
C ILE A 6 15.89 -0.01 -8.79
N PRO A 7 17.20 0.14 -8.52
CA PRO A 7 18.10 -0.97 -8.23
C PRO A 7 17.58 -1.86 -7.09
N VAL A 8 17.85 -3.17 -7.16
CA VAL A 8 17.36 -4.16 -6.17
C VAL A 8 17.77 -3.78 -4.74
N GLU A 9 19.02 -3.39 -4.54
CA GLU A 9 19.51 -2.99 -3.22
C GLU A 9 18.83 -1.73 -2.68
N ALA A 10 18.57 -0.75 -3.56
CA ALA A 10 17.80 0.44 -3.20
C ALA A 10 16.34 0.12 -2.88
N ARG A 11 15.77 -0.92 -3.49
CA ARG A 11 14.43 -1.41 -3.12
C ARG A 11 14.45 -2.11 -1.76
N ARG A 12 15.46 -2.93 -1.48
CA ARG A 12 15.62 -3.62 -0.18
C ARG A 12 15.83 -2.67 0.99
N SER A 13 16.36 -1.46 0.74
CA SER A 13 16.54 -0.42 1.76
C SER A 13 15.28 0.40 2.06
N ILE A 14 14.15 0.17 1.38
CA ILE A 14 12.90 0.93 1.59
C ILE A 14 12.45 0.92 3.07
N PRO A 15 12.45 -0.22 3.81
CA PRO A 15 12.06 -0.20 5.22
C PRO A 15 12.90 0.77 6.05
N SER A 16 14.21 0.79 5.87
CA SER A 16 15.10 1.72 6.60
C SER A 16 14.85 3.18 6.26
N LEU A 17 14.51 3.48 4.99
CA LEU A 17 14.09 4.81 4.60
C LEU A 17 12.80 5.23 5.31
N LEU A 18 11.83 4.33 5.40
CA LEU A 18 10.55 4.59 6.07
C LEU A 18 10.71 4.73 7.58
N GLU A 19 11.56 3.92 8.22
CA GLU A 19 11.93 4.06 9.64
C GLU A 19 12.46 5.47 9.92
N GLY A 20 13.46 5.93 9.16
CA GLY A 20 14.01 7.27 9.33
C GLY A 20 12.98 8.38 9.07
N PHE A 21 12.14 8.22 8.04
CA PHE A 21 11.11 9.19 7.71
C PHE A 21 10.02 9.27 8.79
N PHE A 22 9.52 8.14 9.28
CA PHE A 22 8.50 8.10 10.33
C PHE A 22 9.05 8.53 11.69
N GLY A 23 10.31 8.20 11.99
CA GLY A 23 11.03 8.76 13.15
C GLY A 23 11.07 10.28 13.11
N TYR A 24 11.45 10.87 11.97
CA TYR A 24 11.41 12.33 11.77
C TYR A 24 10.00 12.92 11.95
N LEU A 25 8.96 12.29 11.38
CA LEU A 25 7.58 12.79 11.54
C LEU A 25 7.09 12.75 12.99
N ARG A 26 7.48 11.71 13.73
CA ARG A 26 7.19 11.56 15.16
C ARG A 26 7.87 12.67 15.97
N GLU A 27 9.17 12.87 15.76
CA GLU A 27 9.98 13.86 16.49
C GLU A 27 9.58 15.31 16.20
N THR A 28 9.20 15.62 14.97
CA THR A 28 8.74 16.97 14.61
C THR A 28 7.32 17.30 15.08
N GLY A 29 6.60 16.34 15.69
CA GLY A 29 5.23 16.52 16.18
C GLY A 29 4.19 16.74 15.09
N ARG A 30 4.59 16.66 13.81
CA ARG A 30 3.72 16.94 12.66
C ARG A 30 2.72 15.83 12.41
N PHE A 31 3.00 14.63 12.90
CA PHE A 31 2.10 13.49 12.80
C PHE A 31 2.25 12.54 14.01
N PRO A 32 1.50 12.75 15.10
CA PRO A 32 1.61 11.95 16.32
C PRO A 32 1.39 10.45 16.12
N ALA A 33 0.60 10.05 15.12
CA ALA A 33 0.36 8.65 14.79
C ALA A 33 1.53 7.98 14.02
N ALA A 34 2.58 8.70 13.66
CA ALA A 34 3.72 8.15 12.90
C ALA A 34 4.44 7.03 13.65
N GLY A 35 4.44 7.06 14.99
CA GLY A 35 4.99 5.96 15.80
C GLY A 35 4.30 4.62 15.57
N SER A 36 2.99 4.62 15.25
CA SER A 36 2.29 3.37 14.89
C SER A 36 2.79 2.78 13.58
N TRP A 37 3.22 3.62 12.64
CA TRP A 37 3.74 3.19 11.35
C TRP A 37 5.18 2.73 11.43
N GLU A 38 5.99 3.34 12.30
CA GLU A 38 7.34 2.87 12.63
C GLU A 38 7.30 1.41 13.11
N ILE A 39 6.39 1.08 14.03
CA ILE A 39 6.16 -0.31 14.49
C ILE A 39 5.76 -1.21 13.32
N CYS A 40 4.88 -0.74 12.41
CA CYS A 40 4.52 -1.54 11.24
C CYS A 40 5.75 -1.83 10.35
N VAL A 41 6.64 -0.86 10.15
CA VAL A 41 7.83 -1.04 9.32
C VAL A 41 8.81 -2.02 9.97
N GLU A 42 8.99 -1.94 11.28
CA GLU A 42 9.81 -2.91 12.04
C GLU A 42 9.31 -4.34 11.83
N VAL A 43 8.00 -4.56 12.00
CA VAL A 43 7.37 -5.89 11.90
C VAL A 43 7.38 -6.42 10.46
N VAL A 44 7.12 -5.57 9.47
CA VAL A 44 6.94 -5.99 8.07
C VAL A 44 8.25 -5.94 7.27
N GLY A 45 9.23 -5.13 7.71
CA GLY A 45 10.49 -4.88 7.02
C GLY A 45 11.28 -6.14 6.65
N PRO A 46 11.48 -7.11 7.56
CA PRO A 46 12.13 -8.38 7.24
C PRO A 46 11.42 -9.13 6.11
N ARG A 47 10.09 -9.31 6.22
CA ARG A 47 9.28 -9.98 5.20
C ARG A 47 9.33 -9.25 3.86
N PHE A 48 9.34 -7.92 3.88
CA PHE A 48 9.46 -7.11 2.68
C PHE A 48 10.82 -7.34 1.98
N ARG A 49 11.92 -7.34 2.72
CA ARG A 49 13.26 -7.62 2.18
C ARG A 49 13.33 -9.01 1.54
N ASP A 50 12.83 -10.02 2.24
CA ASP A 50 12.81 -11.41 1.78
C ASP A 50 11.90 -11.62 0.57
N SER A 51 10.92 -10.73 0.37
CA SER A 51 10.05 -10.79 -0.80
C SER A 51 10.75 -10.37 -2.09
N ILE A 52 11.84 -9.60 -2.05
CA ILE A 52 12.51 -9.11 -3.27
C ILE A 52 13.58 -10.09 -3.73
N ARG A 53 13.33 -10.72 -4.87
CA ARG A 53 14.27 -11.63 -5.54
C ARG A 53 15.44 -10.86 -6.18
N GLU A 54 16.50 -11.58 -6.52
CA GLU A 54 17.72 -11.03 -7.15
C GLU A 54 17.45 -10.38 -8.51
N ASP A 55 16.49 -10.91 -9.27
CA ASP A 55 16.05 -10.35 -10.56
C ASP A 55 15.13 -9.11 -10.40
N GLY A 56 14.88 -8.67 -9.16
CA GLY A 56 14.00 -7.55 -8.83
C GLY A 56 12.50 -7.89 -8.88
N SER A 57 12.12 -9.13 -9.18
CA SER A 57 10.74 -9.58 -9.01
C SER A 57 10.38 -9.73 -7.52
N VAL A 58 9.09 -9.73 -7.20
CA VAL A 58 8.59 -9.86 -5.82
C VAL A 58 7.92 -11.22 -5.64
N LYS A 59 8.36 -11.98 -4.64
CA LYS A 59 7.72 -13.22 -4.18
C LYS A 59 6.46 -12.85 -3.39
N GLY A 60 5.31 -13.23 -3.93
CA GLY A 60 4.02 -13.02 -3.27
C GLY A 60 2.97 -13.95 -3.86
N GLU A 61 1.88 -14.10 -3.14
CA GLU A 61 0.69 -14.76 -3.63
C GLU A 61 -0.23 -13.73 -4.29
N THR A 62 -0.83 -14.10 -5.41
CA THR A 62 -1.88 -13.30 -6.01
C THR A 62 -3.08 -13.30 -5.06
N PHE A 63 -3.29 -12.19 -4.36
CA PHE A 63 -4.49 -12.01 -3.55
C PHE A 63 -5.70 -11.80 -4.47
N ARG A 64 -6.63 -12.76 -4.49
CA ARG A 64 -7.97 -12.54 -5.02
C ARG A 64 -8.81 -11.89 -3.94
N LYS A 65 -9.43 -10.77 -4.29
CA LYS A 65 -10.33 -10.03 -3.40
C LYS A 65 -11.53 -10.93 -3.10
N ASN A 66 -11.80 -11.19 -1.82
CA ASN A 66 -12.91 -12.04 -1.37
C ASN A 66 -14.23 -11.27 -1.16
N TYR A 67 -14.30 -10.00 -1.59
CA TYR A 67 -15.55 -9.25 -1.60
C TYR A 67 -16.27 -9.45 -2.92
N SER A 68 -17.60 -9.37 -2.90
CA SER A 68 -18.41 -9.44 -4.13
C SER A 68 -17.89 -8.39 -5.11
N GLU A 69 -17.66 -8.81 -6.36
CA GLU A 69 -17.43 -7.88 -7.44
C GLU A 69 -18.68 -7.01 -7.55
N THR A 70 -18.66 -5.81 -6.95
CA THR A 70 -19.72 -4.84 -7.17
C THR A 70 -19.61 -4.45 -8.63
N GLY A 71 -20.52 -4.94 -9.45
CA GLY A 71 -20.54 -4.68 -10.86
C GLY A 71 -20.62 -3.17 -11.11
N ARG A 72 -19.96 -2.66 -12.15
CA ARG A 72 -19.99 -1.23 -12.51
C ARG A 72 -21.41 -0.65 -12.56
N ASN A 73 -22.42 -1.46 -12.86
CA ASN A 73 -23.82 -1.04 -12.99
C ASN A 73 -24.68 -1.34 -11.75
N ASP A 74 -24.17 -2.04 -10.74
CA ASP A 74 -24.91 -2.40 -9.53
C ASP A 74 -25.19 -1.17 -8.66
N PRO A 75 -26.21 -1.19 -7.78
CA PRO A 75 -26.40 -0.17 -6.77
C PRO A 75 -25.14 0.02 -5.93
N CYS A 76 -24.76 1.27 -5.69
CA CYS A 76 -23.54 1.58 -4.97
C CYS A 76 -23.64 1.16 -3.49
N ILE A 77 -22.63 0.46 -3.00
CA ILE A 77 -22.53 -0.05 -1.61
C ILE A 77 -22.57 1.04 -0.52
N CYS A 78 -22.44 2.32 -0.89
CA CYS A 78 -22.64 3.44 0.04
C CYS A 78 -24.12 3.77 0.31
N GLY A 79 -25.06 3.05 -0.32
CA GLY A 79 -26.50 3.26 -0.13
C GLY A 79 -27.10 4.41 -0.93
N SER A 80 -26.36 5.02 -1.86
CA SER A 80 -26.86 6.18 -2.63
C SER A 80 -27.91 5.85 -3.70
N GLY A 81 -28.15 4.57 -3.98
CA GLY A 81 -29.01 4.11 -5.08
C GLY A 81 -28.45 4.34 -6.49
N LYS A 82 -27.31 5.03 -6.63
CA LYS A 82 -26.64 5.26 -7.93
C LYS A 82 -25.91 4.00 -8.39
N LYS A 83 -25.69 3.86 -9.71
CA LYS A 83 -24.78 2.84 -10.26
C LYS A 83 -23.37 3.03 -9.70
N PHE A 84 -22.69 1.96 -9.30
CA PHE A 84 -21.36 1.98 -8.67
C PHE A 84 -20.35 2.81 -9.48
N LYS A 85 -20.30 2.63 -10.81
CA LYS A 85 -19.39 3.38 -11.71
C LYS A 85 -19.61 4.90 -11.74
N LYS A 86 -20.76 5.38 -11.26
CA LYS A 86 -21.15 6.80 -11.21
C LYS A 86 -21.17 7.33 -9.77
N CYS A 87 -20.70 6.55 -8.80
CA CYS A 87 -20.63 6.93 -7.40
C CYS A 87 -19.26 6.57 -6.82
N CYS A 88 -19.13 5.50 -6.05
CA CYS A 88 -17.87 5.19 -5.40
C CYS A 88 -16.82 4.54 -6.32
N GLY A 89 -17.17 3.91 -7.44
CA GLY A 89 -16.19 3.24 -8.32
C GLY A 89 -14.94 4.07 -8.64
N PRO A 90 -15.07 5.34 -9.09
CA PRO A 90 -13.93 6.24 -9.29
C PRO A 90 -13.13 6.59 -8.02
N LEU A 91 -13.76 6.56 -6.85
CA LEU A 91 -13.15 6.95 -5.56
C LEU A 91 -12.36 5.79 -4.93
N ILE A 92 -12.83 4.55 -5.08
CA ILE A 92 -12.22 3.37 -4.45
C ILE A 92 -11.21 2.67 -5.38
N GLY A 93 -11.02 3.17 -6.61
CA GLY A 93 -10.02 2.65 -7.55
C GLY A 93 -10.25 1.18 -7.96
N LEU A 94 -11.51 0.74 -7.98
CA LEU A 94 -11.94 -0.56 -8.52
C LEU A 94 -12.41 -0.44 -9.96
#